data_AF-A0A849Q5H0-F1
#
_entry.id   AF-A0A849Q5H0-F1
#
_cell.length_a   1.000
_cell.length_b   1.000
_cell.length_c   1.000
_cell.angle_alpha   90.00
_cell.angle_beta   90.00
_cell.angle_gamma   90.00
#
_symmetry.space_group_name_H-M   'P 1'
#
loop_
_entity.id
_entity.type
_entity.pdbx_description
1 polymer ?
#
loop_
_entity_poly.entity_id
_entity_poly.type
_entity_poly.pdbx_seq_one_letter_code
_entity_poly.pdbx_strand_id
1 'polypeptide(L)'
;NEINGMCKIAEGVYSTGELGDSIKEQALLLDTDKGIYIISGCAHPGLSAIIEVASSIGNVRGIIGGLHDCQDIEAMQDLELIGAGHCTSNIDAIKEKYKKSYVHIEAGYRITI
;
A
#
# COMPACT_ATOMS: atom_id res chain seq x y z
N ASN A 1 2.50 -23.22 6.70
CA ASN A 1 1.91 -23.02 5.36
C ASN A 1 2.40 -21.70 4.82
N GLU A 2 3.01 -21.73 3.65
CA GLU A 2 3.39 -20.51 2.92
C GLU A 2 2.15 -19.93 2.24
N ILE A 3 2.11 -18.59 2.13
CA ILE A 3 1.00 -17.85 1.52
C ILE A 3 1.44 -17.55 0.09
N ASN A 4 0.76 -18.10 -0.91
CA ASN A 4 1.12 -17.86 -2.32
C ASN A 4 0.09 -17.01 -3.06
N GLY A 5 -1.21 -17.21 -2.76
CA GLY A 5 -2.31 -16.42 -3.31
C GLY A 5 -2.95 -15.52 -2.27
N MET A 6 -3.77 -14.58 -2.73
CA MET A 6 -4.54 -13.71 -1.85
C MET A 6 -5.39 -14.53 -0.88
N CYS A 7 -5.27 -14.26 0.42
CA CYS A 7 -6.07 -14.94 1.43
C CYS A 7 -6.23 -14.13 2.71
N LYS A 8 -7.31 -14.42 3.45
CA LYS A 8 -7.51 -13.90 4.80
C LYS A 8 -6.55 -14.60 5.77
N ILE A 9 -5.81 -13.81 6.55
CA ILE A 9 -4.86 -14.32 7.56
C ILE A 9 -5.32 -14.06 9.00
N ALA A 10 -6.16 -13.04 9.21
CA ALA A 10 -6.87 -12.79 10.46
C ALA A 10 -8.18 -12.03 10.19
N GLU A 11 -8.99 -11.81 11.22
CA GLU A 11 -10.17 -10.95 11.09
C GLU A 11 -9.77 -9.53 10.67
N GLY A 12 -10.37 -9.02 9.59
CA GLY A 12 -10.02 -7.72 9.01
C GLY A 12 -8.64 -7.66 8.35
N VAL A 13 -7.91 -8.77 8.21
CA VAL A 13 -6.53 -8.78 7.69
C VAL A 13 -6.34 -9.84 6.61
N TYR A 14 -5.87 -9.40 5.45
CA TYR A 14 -5.59 -10.24 4.29
C TYR A 14 -4.14 -10.04 3.83
N SER A 15 -3.56 -11.06 3.22
CA SER A 15 -2.36 -10.94 2.40
C SER A 15 -2.77 -10.86 0.94
N THR A 16 -2.07 -10.07 0.13
CA THR A 16 -2.20 -10.11 -1.35
C THR A 16 -1.79 -11.46 -1.94
N GLY A 17 -1.07 -12.30 -1.19
CA GLY A 17 -0.25 -13.35 -1.78
C GLY A 17 1.00 -12.76 -2.44
N GLU A 18 1.79 -13.62 -3.07
CA GLU A 18 2.96 -13.19 -3.82
C GLU A 18 2.53 -12.44 -5.08
N LEU A 19 3.05 -11.25 -5.26
CA LEU A 19 2.92 -10.44 -6.48
C LEU A 19 4.29 -10.21 -7.10
N GLY A 20 4.34 -10.08 -8.43
CA GLY A 20 5.56 -9.83 -9.20
C GLY A 20 6.23 -11.08 -9.75
N ASP A 21 6.98 -10.92 -10.85
CA ASP A 21 7.65 -12.02 -11.54
C ASP A 21 9.11 -12.20 -11.09
N SER A 22 9.85 -11.09 -10.92
CA SER A 22 11.27 -11.10 -10.59
C SER A 22 11.53 -11.02 -9.08
N ILE A 23 10.97 -10.02 -8.42
CA ILE A 23 11.01 -9.85 -6.97
C ILE A 23 9.59 -10.02 -6.46
N LYS A 24 9.35 -11.17 -5.85
CA LYS A 24 8.05 -11.50 -5.27
C LYS A 24 7.90 -10.82 -3.93
N GLU A 25 6.83 -10.06 -3.77
CA GLU A 25 6.48 -9.42 -2.51
C GLU A 25 5.03 -9.65 -2.15
N GLN A 26 4.71 -9.43 -0.88
CA GLN A 26 3.33 -9.41 -0.40
C GLN A 26 3.07 -8.06 0.25
N ALA A 27 1.81 -7.63 0.21
CA ALA A 27 1.31 -6.53 1.00
C ALA A 27 0.23 -7.03 1.97
N LEU A 28 0.12 -6.35 3.10
CA LEU A 28 -0.97 -6.57 4.05
C LEU A 28 -2.12 -5.66 3.67
N LEU A 29 -3.34 -6.19 3.71
CA LEU A 29 -4.57 -5.46 3.46
C LEU A 29 -5.40 -5.44 4.74
N LEU A 30 -5.70 -4.24 5.22
CA LEU A 30 -6.56 -4.01 6.39
C LEU A 30 -7.95 -3.63 5.90
N ASP A 31 -8.92 -4.50 6.18
CA ASP A 31 -10.32 -4.32 5.86
C ASP A 31 -11.02 -3.67 7.06
N THR A 32 -11.37 -2.39 6.91
CA THR A 32 -12.01 -1.58 7.95
C THR A 32 -13.40 -1.12 7.51
N ASP A 33 -14.17 -0.54 8.43
CA ASP A 33 -15.47 0.07 8.15
C ASP A 33 -15.39 1.25 7.16
N LYS A 34 -14.20 1.83 6.97
CA LYS A 34 -13.94 2.93 6.03
C LYS A 34 -13.43 2.46 4.67
N GLY A 35 -12.97 1.21 4.57
CA GLY A 35 -12.45 0.59 3.36
C GLY A 35 -11.09 -0.07 3.57
N ILE A 36 -10.37 -0.32 2.47
CA ILE A 36 -9.13 -1.10 2.48
C ILE A 36 -7.91 -0.19 2.62
N TYR A 37 -7.03 -0.50 3.58
CA TYR A 37 -5.73 0.13 3.73
C TYR A 37 -4.61 -0.86 3.45
N ILE A 38 -3.65 -0.45 2.62
CA ILE A 38 -2.52 -1.27 2.23
C ILE A 38 -1.31 -0.95 3.11
N ILE A 39 -0.65 -1.98 3.64
CA ILE A 39 0.69 -1.85 4.23
C ILE A 39 1.68 -2.58 3.32
N SER A 40 2.61 -1.82 2.75
CA SER A 40 3.64 -2.30 1.83
C SER A 40 5.00 -2.37 2.51
N GLY A 41 5.80 -3.38 2.13
CA GLY A 41 7.24 -3.41 2.40
C GLY A 41 7.97 -2.41 1.50
N CYS A 42 8.22 -2.80 0.24
CA CYS A 42 8.91 -1.98 -0.76
C CYS A 42 8.07 -1.70 -2.02
N ALA A 43 7.08 -2.54 -2.36
CA ALA A 43 6.25 -2.44 -3.57
C ALA A 43 7.01 -2.67 -4.88
N HIS A 44 7.98 -3.60 -4.92
CA HIS A 44 8.65 -3.99 -6.16
C HIS A 44 7.71 -4.47 -7.29
N PRO A 45 6.56 -5.12 -7.01
CA PRO A 45 5.58 -5.48 -8.04
C PRO A 45 4.86 -4.27 -8.69
N GLY A 46 5.07 -3.06 -8.16
CA GLY A 46 4.39 -1.85 -8.59
C GLY A 46 3.07 -1.60 -7.86
N LEU A 47 2.74 -0.32 -7.70
CA LEU A 47 1.59 0.10 -6.91
C LEU A 47 0.25 -0.36 -7.50
N SER A 48 0.13 -0.28 -8.82
CA SER A 48 -1.09 -0.67 -9.55
C SER A 48 -1.46 -2.14 -9.34
N ALA A 49 -0.48 -3.05 -9.36
CA ALA A 49 -0.72 -4.47 -9.10
C ALA A 49 -1.21 -4.71 -7.66
N ILE A 50 -0.64 -4.00 -6.69
CA ILE A 50 -1.05 -4.11 -5.27
C ILE A 50 -2.47 -3.55 -5.08
N ILE A 51 -2.76 -2.38 -5.65
CA ILE A 51 -4.07 -1.72 -5.58
C ILE A 51 -5.14 -2.55 -6.29
N GLU A 52 -4.82 -3.17 -7.42
CA GLU A 52 -5.75 -4.05 -8.16
C GLU A 52 -6.20 -5.22 -7.28
N VAL A 53 -5.25 -5.92 -6.65
CA VAL A 53 -5.58 -7.03 -5.73
C VAL A 53 -6.37 -6.53 -4.53
N ALA A 54 -5.97 -5.41 -3.93
CA ALA A 54 -6.69 -4.81 -2.80
C ALA A 54 -8.12 -4.41 -3.17
N SER A 55 -8.34 -3.89 -4.38
CA SER A 55 -9.64 -3.48 -4.89
C SER A 55 -10.62 -4.64 -5.07
N SER A 56 -10.11 -5.87 -5.19
CA SER A 56 -10.96 -7.07 -5.21
C SER A 56 -11.62 -7.37 -3.85
N ILE A 57 -11.09 -6.81 -2.76
CA ILE A 57 -11.64 -6.94 -1.40
C ILE A 57 -12.60 -5.79 -1.09
N GLY A 58 -12.28 -4.56 -1.51
CA GLY A 58 -13.12 -3.38 -1.26
C GLY A 58 -12.48 -2.09 -1.76
N ASN A 59 -13.12 -0.95 -1.46
CA ASN A 59 -12.62 0.35 -1.89
C ASN A 59 -11.30 0.70 -1.19
N VAL A 60 -10.22 0.88 -1.94
CA VAL A 60 -8.89 1.20 -1.39
C VAL A 60 -8.86 2.66 -0.96
N ARG A 61 -8.65 2.90 0.33
CA ARG A 61 -8.63 4.24 0.92
C ARG A 61 -7.24 4.82 1.08
N GLY A 62 -6.23 3.97 1.26
CA GLY A 62 -4.88 4.46 1.49
C GLY A 62 -3.79 3.40 1.50
N ILE A 63 -2.55 3.88 1.49
CA ILE A 63 -1.34 3.06 1.51
C ILE A 63 -0.28 3.62 2.45
N ILE A 64 0.41 2.74 3.17
CA ILE A 64 1.51 3.07 4.08
C ILE A 64 2.68 2.12 3.81
N GLY A 65 3.90 2.63 3.66
CA GLY A 65 5.11 1.81 3.57
C GLY A 65 6.16 2.34 2.59
N GLY A 66 7.04 1.44 2.14
CA GLY A 66 7.94 1.70 1.03
C GLY A 66 7.21 1.52 -0.32
N LEU A 67 7.41 2.49 -1.21
CA LEU A 67 6.80 2.53 -2.56
C LEU A 67 7.87 2.45 -3.68
N HIS A 68 9.11 2.11 -3.32
CA HIS A 68 10.27 2.00 -4.20
C HIS A 68 10.47 3.20 -5.15
N ASP A 69 10.63 2.98 -6.45
CA ASP A 69 10.81 4.03 -7.45
C ASP A 69 9.50 4.75 -7.80
N CYS A 70 8.34 4.23 -7.37
CA CYS A 70 6.99 4.76 -7.58
C CYS A 70 6.87 5.49 -8.93
N GLN A 71 7.03 4.75 -10.02
CA GLN A 71 6.88 5.31 -11.37
C GLN A 71 5.42 5.65 -11.68
N ASP A 72 4.50 4.91 -11.07
CA ASP A 72 3.06 5.06 -11.23
C ASP A 72 2.45 5.88 -10.08
N ILE A 73 2.85 7.14 -10.00
CA ILE A 73 2.32 8.08 -9.01
C ILE A 73 0.80 8.26 -9.19
N GLU A 74 0.29 8.16 -10.43
CA GLU A 74 -1.14 8.33 -10.75
C GLU A 74 -2.03 7.28 -10.09
N ALA A 75 -1.53 6.07 -9.85
CA ALA A 75 -2.27 5.03 -9.14
C ALA A 75 -2.74 5.45 -7.72
N MET A 76 -2.16 6.52 -7.15
CA MET A 76 -2.55 7.06 -5.84
C MET A 76 -3.63 8.15 -5.88
N GLN A 77 -4.13 8.54 -7.07
CA GLN A 77 -4.97 9.73 -7.23
C GLN A 77 -6.21 9.78 -6.32
N ASP A 78 -6.84 8.62 -6.04
CA ASP A 78 -8.10 8.51 -5.31
C ASP A 78 -7.89 8.12 -3.82
N LEU A 79 -6.63 7.97 -3.41
CA LEU A 79 -6.28 7.64 -2.03
C LEU A 79 -6.42 8.86 -1.12
N GLU A 80 -7.10 8.65 0.01
CA GLU A 80 -7.24 9.65 1.08
C GLU A 80 -6.03 9.64 2.02
N LEU A 81 -5.23 8.58 2.00
CA LEU A 81 -4.06 8.44 2.84
C LEU A 81 -2.87 7.86 2.07
N ILE A 82 -1.76 8.59 2.06
CA ILE A 82 -0.50 8.17 1.44
C ILE A 82 0.63 8.42 2.45
N GLY A 83 1.11 7.34 3.07
CA GLY A 83 2.28 7.34 3.93
C GLY A 83 3.47 6.69 3.23
N ALA A 84 4.28 7.47 2.53
CA ALA A 84 5.45 6.96 1.81
C ALA A 84 6.75 7.12 2.62
N GLY A 85 7.58 6.08 2.70
CA GLY A 85 8.84 6.09 3.44
C GLY A 85 9.84 5.03 2.99
N HIS A 86 10.81 4.69 3.85
CA HIS A 86 11.81 3.65 3.64
C HIS A 86 12.62 3.80 2.33
N CYS A 87 12.33 2.98 1.32
CA CYS A 87 13.04 2.91 0.04
C CYS A 87 12.41 3.78 -1.05
N THR A 88 11.41 4.61 -0.70
CA THR A 88 10.70 5.44 -1.67
C THR A 88 11.63 6.53 -2.22
N SER A 89 11.87 6.52 -3.53
CA SER A 89 12.83 7.42 -4.19
C SER A 89 12.26 8.81 -4.46
N ASN A 90 10.93 8.90 -4.69
CA ASN A 90 10.25 10.11 -5.16
C ASN A 90 9.34 10.75 -4.10
N ILE A 91 9.72 10.69 -2.82
CA ILE A 91 8.89 11.18 -1.70
C ILE A 91 8.46 12.64 -1.90
N ASP A 92 9.38 13.52 -2.31
CA ASP A 92 9.07 14.94 -2.47
C ASP A 92 8.04 15.19 -3.58
N ALA A 93 8.11 14.44 -4.69
CA ALA A 93 7.14 14.54 -5.77
C ALA A 93 5.75 14.03 -5.34
N ILE A 94 5.70 12.91 -4.61
CA ILE A 94 4.45 12.36 -4.05
C ILE A 94 3.83 13.36 -3.07
N LYS A 95 4.65 13.91 -2.16
CA LYS A 95 4.21 14.91 -1.18
C LYS A 95 3.69 16.17 -1.86
N GLU A 96 4.37 16.66 -2.90
CA GLU A 96 3.96 17.87 -3.63
C GLU A 96 2.65 17.65 -4.40
N LYS A 97 2.48 16.49 -5.04
CA LYS A 97 1.27 16.18 -5.82
C LYS A 97 0.06 15.89 -4.94
N TYR A 98 0.26 15.15 -3.85
CA TYR A 98 -0.81 14.66 -2.99
C TYR A 98 -0.84 15.31 -1.60
N LYS A 99 -0.54 16.61 -1.51
CA LYS A 99 -0.44 17.36 -0.23
C LYS A 99 -1.58 17.12 0.77
N LYS A 100 -2.80 16.90 0.27
CA LYS A 100 -3.99 16.73 1.12
C LYS A 100 -4.11 15.34 1.73
N SER A 101 -3.69 14.30 1.00
CA SER A 101 -3.74 12.90 1.44
C SER A 101 -2.40 12.38 1.96
N TYR A 102 -1.31 13.12 1.72
CA TYR A 102 0.02 12.74 2.19
C TYR A 102 0.16 12.90 3.71
N VAL A 103 0.68 11.87 4.35
CA VAL A 103 1.07 11.87 5.77
C VAL A 103 2.54 11.53 5.90
N HIS A 104 3.27 12.29 6.72
CA HIS A 104 4.65 11.94 7.03
C HIS A 104 4.67 10.75 8.00
N ILE A 105 5.37 9.69 7.62
CA ILE A 105 5.56 8.49 8.43
C ILE A 105 7.02 8.38 8.87
N GLU A 106 7.22 7.96 10.11
CA GLU A 106 8.52 7.76 10.72
C GLU A 106 8.44 6.70 11.83
N ALA A 107 9.59 6.33 12.41
CA ALA A 107 9.61 5.44 13.55
C ALA A 107 8.81 6.04 14.72
N GLY A 108 7.89 5.26 15.30
CA GLY A 108 7.01 5.71 16.37
C GLY A 108 5.75 6.46 15.90
N TYR A 109 5.58 6.65 14.58
CA TYR A 109 4.34 7.18 14.02
C TYR A 109 3.15 6.28 14.39
N ARG A 110 2.04 6.90 14.79
CA ARG A 110 0.79 6.23 15.12
C ARG A 110 -0.35 6.89 14.37
N ILE A 111 -1.22 6.06 13.80
CA ILE A 111 -2.44 6.49 13.15
C ILE A 111 -3.62 5.68 13.64
N THR A 112 -4.77 6.35 13.74
CA THR A 112 -6.07 5.72 13.97
C THR A 112 -6.89 5.97 12.71
N ILE A 113 -7.27 4.88 12.06
CA ILE A 113 -8.15 4.85 10.89
C ILE A 113 -9.48 4.25 11.28
#